data_AF-A0A1C5NV97-F1
#
_entry.id   AF-A0A1C5NV97-F1
#
_cell.length_a   1.000
_cell.length_b   1.000
_cell.length_c   1.000
_cell.angle_alpha   90.00
_cell.angle_beta   90.00
_cell.angle_gamma   90.00
#
_symmetry.space_group_name_H-M   'P 1'
#
loop_
_entity.id
_entity.type
_entity.pdbx_description
1 polymer ?
#
loop_
_entity_poly.entity_id
_entity_poly.type
_entity_poly.pdbx_seq_one_letter_code
_entity_poly.pdbx_strand_id
1 'polypeptide(L)'
;MDLIDNEATLNRVENLLNCIQVAFTSSELYQIKKINAFEIDEETDLALLVSISRKGKNKNINEFDTLVYQFLDFASKRFSAVEKQFIYLHYFLGVGVNELKEGFYDFTYNCTYCMKNAFVIDKKIKNKLMYVFTNVVEYKHL
;
A
#
# COMPACT_ATOMS: atom_id res chain seq x y z
N MET A 1 22.16 0.23 24.35
CA MET A 1 20.71 0.13 24.12
C MET A 1 20.45 0.91 22.87
N ASP A 2 20.15 0.21 21.78
CA ASP A 2 19.99 0.85 20.48
C ASP A 2 18.59 1.46 20.43
N LEU A 3 18.50 2.78 20.32
CA LEU A 3 17.24 3.50 20.23
C LEU A 3 16.80 3.53 18.77
N ILE A 4 15.54 3.20 18.48
CA ILE A 4 15.02 3.29 17.10
C ILE A 4 15.03 4.76 16.65
N ASP A 5 15.57 4.99 15.46
CA ASP A 5 15.44 6.26 14.77
C ASP A 5 14.08 6.29 14.04
N ASN A 6 13.08 6.88 14.71
CA ASN A 6 11.72 6.95 14.17
C ASN A 6 11.63 7.78 12.88
N GLU A 7 12.46 8.79 12.70
CA GLU A 7 12.42 9.65 11.51
C GLU A 7 13.02 8.91 10.32
N ALA A 8 14.20 8.31 10.50
CA ALA A 8 14.84 7.51 9.46
C ALA A 8 14.00 6.27 9.11
N THR A 9 13.40 5.61 10.11
CA THR A 9 12.48 4.48 9.91
C THR A 9 11.25 4.90 9.09
N LEU A 10 10.64 6.04 9.41
CA LEU A 10 9.50 6.55 8.66
C LEU A 10 9.87 6.84 7.19
N ASN A 11 11.02 7.49 6.96
CA ASN A 11 11.51 7.75 5.59
C ASN A 11 11.71 6.46 4.80
N ARG A 12 12.22 5.39 5.42
CA ARG A 12 12.35 4.07 4.78
C ARG A 12 10.99 3.44 4.45
N VAL A 13 9.98 3.57 5.33
CA VAL A 13 8.60 3.13 5.04
C VAL A 13 8.02 3.89 3.85
N GLU A 14 8.18 5.21 3.81
CA GLU A 14 7.67 6.02 2.70
C GLU A 14 8.31 5.61 1.37
N ASN A 15 9.62 5.40 1.36
CA ASN A 15 10.33 4.91 0.18
C ASN A 15 9.84 3.53 -0.26
N LEU A 16 9.64 2.60 0.68
CA LEU A 16 9.12 1.27 0.38
C LEU A 16 7.70 1.34 -0.23
N LEU A 17 6.80 2.11 0.36
CA LEU A 17 5.44 2.27 -0.14
C LEU A 17 5.41 2.91 -1.53
N ASN A 18 6.30 3.87 -1.80
CA ASN A 18 6.46 4.45 -3.13
C ASN A 18 6.93 3.39 -4.15
N CYS A 19 7.92 2.55 -3.79
CA CYS A 19 8.36 1.44 -4.64
C CYS A 19 7.23 0.45 -4.93
N ILE A 20 6.39 0.13 -3.93
CA ILE A 20 5.23 -0.76 -4.10
C ILE A 20 4.21 -0.12 -5.04
N GLN A 21 3.89 1.16 -4.86
CA GLN A 21 2.96 1.88 -5.72
C GLN A 21 3.42 1.89 -7.18
N VAL A 22 4.69 2.22 -7.43
CA VAL A 22 5.29 2.16 -8.77
C VAL A 22 5.22 0.74 -9.33
N ALA A 23 5.44 -0.28 -8.50
CA ALA A 23 5.37 -1.66 -8.93
C ALA A 23 3.96 -2.12 -9.33
N PHE A 24 2.93 -1.61 -8.67
CA PHE A 24 1.53 -1.89 -8.99
C PHE A 24 1.01 -1.12 -10.19
N THR A 25 1.50 0.10 -10.40
CA THR A 25 0.94 1.03 -11.40
C THR A 25 1.71 1.07 -12.72
N SER A 26 3.03 0.83 -12.69
CA SER A 26 3.91 1.24 -13.80
C SER A 26 4.90 0.17 -14.28
N SER A 27 5.15 -0.90 -13.53
CA SER A 27 6.27 -1.82 -13.82
C SER A 27 5.90 -3.14 -14.53
N GLU A 28 4.62 -3.36 -14.83
CA GLU A 28 4.06 -4.66 -15.30
C GLU A 28 4.46 -5.89 -14.44
N LEU A 29 5.01 -5.68 -13.24
CA LEU A 29 5.42 -6.76 -12.34
C LEU A 29 4.20 -7.50 -11.78
N TYR A 30 3.16 -6.73 -11.47
CA TYR A 30 1.92 -7.21 -10.90
C TYR A 30 0.74 -6.91 -11.81
N GLN A 31 -0.26 -7.78 -11.75
CA GLN A 31 -1.60 -7.53 -12.27
C GLN A 31 -2.51 -7.25 -11.08
N ILE A 32 -3.19 -6.11 -11.13
CA ILE A 32 -4.15 -5.70 -10.12
C ILE A 32 -5.55 -6.02 -10.60
N LYS A 33 -6.31 -6.79 -9.81
CA LYS A 33 -7.73 -7.01 -10.03
C LYS A 33 -8.48 -5.73 -9.64
N LYS A 34 -9.16 -5.12 -10.62
CA LYS A 34 -10.02 -3.97 -10.37
C LYS A 34 -11.36 -4.43 -9.78
N ILE A 35 -11.73 -3.83 -8.67
CA ILE A 35 -13.03 -3.92 -7.99
C ILE A 35 -13.51 -2.52 -7.60
N ASN A 36 -14.79 -2.38 -7.26
CA ASN A 36 -15.30 -1.14 -6.69
C ASN A 36 -14.75 -0.99 -5.26
N ALA A 37 -14.16 0.16 -4.91
CA ALA A 37 -13.56 0.31 -3.58
C ALA A 37 -14.61 0.22 -2.45
N PHE A 38 -15.88 0.52 -2.71
CA PHE A 38 -16.95 0.34 -1.72
C PHE A 38 -17.24 -1.13 -1.39
N GLU A 39 -16.77 -2.08 -2.21
CA GLU A 39 -16.85 -3.52 -1.92
C GLU A 39 -15.74 -3.99 -0.96
N ILE A 40 -14.76 -3.15 -0.65
CA ILE A 40 -13.68 -3.47 0.30
C ILE A 40 -14.17 -3.20 1.72
N ASP A 41 -14.18 -4.26 2.52
CA ASP A 41 -14.61 -4.29 3.92
C ASP A 41 -13.49 -4.74 4.87
N GLU A 42 -13.85 -5.02 6.12
CA GLU A 42 -12.89 -5.47 7.15
C GLU A 42 -12.35 -6.88 6.88
N GLU A 43 -13.09 -7.74 6.17
CA GLU A 43 -12.70 -9.14 5.90
C GLU A 43 -11.92 -9.29 4.60
N THR A 44 -11.98 -8.27 3.73
CA THR A 44 -11.32 -8.28 2.43
C THR A 44 -9.81 -8.54 2.54
N ASP A 45 -9.35 -9.61 1.91
CA ASP A 45 -7.94 -9.93 1.73
C ASP A 45 -7.40 -9.22 0.48
N LEU A 46 -6.60 -8.18 0.70
CA LEU A 46 -6.00 -7.38 -0.36
C LEU A 46 -4.97 -8.16 -1.18
N ALA A 47 -4.41 -9.26 -0.64
CA ALA A 47 -3.49 -10.10 -1.40
C ALA A 47 -4.19 -10.80 -2.57
N LEU A 48 -5.49 -11.07 -2.46
CA LEU A 48 -6.29 -11.68 -3.54
C LEU A 48 -6.52 -10.72 -4.72
N LEU A 49 -6.25 -9.42 -4.55
CA LEU A 49 -6.38 -8.43 -5.61
C LEU A 49 -5.08 -8.25 -6.41
N VAL A 50 -3.98 -8.90 -6.02
CA VAL A 50 -2.67 -8.74 -6.62
C VAL A 50 -2.15 -10.10 -7.08
N SER A 51 -1.75 -10.21 -8.34
CA SER A 51 -1.10 -11.41 -8.87
C SER A 51 0.20 -11.07 -9.59
N ILE A 52 1.18 -11.97 -9.54
CA ILE A 52 2.43 -11.79 -10.27
C ILE A 52 2.16 -11.99 -11.76
N SER A 53 2.39 -10.95 -12.57
CA SER A 53 2.19 -10.98 -14.02
C SER A 53 3.48 -11.34 -14.75
N ARG A 54 4.55 -10.54 -14.51
CA ARG A 54 5.90 -10.65 -15.13
C ARG A 54 5.85 -11.24 -16.54
N LYS A 55 5.23 -10.53 -17.49
CA LYS A 55 5.12 -10.96 -18.91
C LYS A 55 6.49 -11.43 -19.43
N GLY A 56 6.64 -12.75 -19.61
CA GLY A 56 7.82 -13.36 -20.24
C GLY A 56 9.11 -13.44 -19.41
N LYS A 57 9.09 -13.19 -18.10
CA LYS A 57 10.29 -13.30 -17.22
C LYS A 57 10.10 -14.35 -16.12
N ASN A 58 11.21 -14.75 -15.49
CA ASN A 58 11.21 -15.73 -14.41
C ASN A 58 10.23 -15.33 -13.28
N LYS A 59 9.29 -16.22 -12.98
CA LYS A 59 8.24 -16.02 -11.96
C LYS A 59 8.70 -16.35 -10.54
N ASN A 60 9.97 -16.72 -10.35
CA ASN A 60 10.52 -16.98 -9.02
C ASN A 60 10.36 -15.77 -8.10
N ILE A 61 9.83 -16.01 -6.91
CA ILE A 61 9.66 -15.01 -5.86
C ILE A 61 11.04 -14.43 -5.51
N ASN A 62 11.15 -13.10 -5.52
CA ASN A 62 12.33 -12.38 -5.09
C ASN A 62 12.08 -11.65 -3.75
N GLU A 63 13.11 -11.00 -3.23
CA GLU A 63 13.03 -10.28 -1.95
C GLU A 63 11.97 -9.17 -1.98
N PHE A 64 11.82 -8.47 -3.11
CA PHE A 64 10.81 -7.43 -3.27
C PHE A 64 9.38 -7.99 -3.24
N ASP A 65 9.13 -9.14 -3.87
CA ASP A 65 7.82 -9.80 -3.78
C ASP A 65 7.51 -10.19 -2.33
N THR A 66 8.53 -10.64 -1.58
CA THR A 66 8.37 -10.96 -0.15
C THR A 66 7.91 -9.73 0.64
N LEU A 67 8.51 -8.56 0.38
CA LEU A 67 8.10 -7.29 0.98
C LEU A 67 6.67 -6.90 0.59
N VAL A 68 6.30 -7.07 -0.68
CA VAL A 68 4.93 -6.84 -1.15
C VAL A 68 3.94 -7.76 -0.46
N TYR A 69 4.22 -9.05 -0.32
CA TYR A 69 3.34 -9.97 0.39
C TYR A 69 3.25 -9.65 1.89
N GLN A 70 4.35 -9.25 2.54
CA GLN A 70 4.31 -8.79 3.94
C GLN A 70 3.42 -7.55 4.11
N PHE A 71 3.52 -6.59 3.18
CA PHE A 71 2.65 -5.42 3.16
C PHE A 71 1.19 -5.84 3.02
N LEU A 72 0.86 -6.69 2.03
CA LEU A 72 -0.51 -7.12 1.74
C LEU A 72 -1.11 -7.96 2.87
N ASP A 73 -0.35 -8.88 3.47
CA ASP A 73 -0.79 -9.72 4.58
C ASP A 73 -1.10 -8.87 5.83
N PHE A 74 -0.19 -7.95 6.16
CA PHE A 74 -0.39 -7.04 7.27
C PHE A 74 -1.55 -6.08 6.99
N ALA A 75 -1.66 -5.55 5.77
CA ALA A 75 -2.74 -4.69 5.33
C ALA A 75 -4.11 -5.36 5.52
N SER A 76 -4.22 -6.60 5.05
CA SER A 76 -5.44 -7.40 5.09
C SER A 76 -5.88 -7.73 6.51
N LYS A 77 -4.95 -7.97 7.43
CA LYS A 77 -5.28 -8.40 8.80
C LYS A 77 -5.46 -7.26 9.80
N ARG A 78 -4.84 -6.09 9.58
CA ARG A 78 -4.66 -5.06 10.63
C ARG A 78 -5.27 -3.71 10.32
N PHE A 79 -5.72 -3.49 9.08
CA PHE A 79 -6.35 -2.23 8.69
C PHE A 79 -7.86 -2.35 8.63
N SER A 80 -8.51 -1.25 9.00
CA SER A 80 -9.97 -1.09 8.85
C SER A 80 -10.38 -1.03 7.38
N ALA A 81 -11.67 -1.23 7.10
CA ALA A 81 -12.23 -1.11 5.75
C ALA A 81 -11.81 0.21 5.06
N VAL A 82 -11.94 1.36 5.74
CA VAL A 82 -11.57 2.67 5.18
C VAL A 82 -10.08 2.77 4.86
N GLU A 83 -9.21 2.22 5.71
CA GLU A 83 -7.78 2.21 5.44
C GLU A 83 -7.43 1.26 4.28
N LYS A 84 -8.10 0.11 4.16
CA LYS A 84 -7.94 -0.81 3.03
C LYS A 84 -8.41 -0.20 1.71
N GLN A 85 -9.54 0.50 1.72
CA GLN A 85 -10.03 1.28 0.59
C GLN A 85 -9.02 2.33 0.15
N PHE A 86 -8.43 3.06 1.11
CA PHE A 86 -7.37 4.03 0.82
C PHE A 86 -6.15 3.34 0.22
N ILE A 87 -5.70 2.21 0.79
CA ILE A 87 -4.55 1.44 0.27
C ILE A 87 -4.79 1.02 -1.18
N TYR A 88 -5.97 0.48 -1.47
CA TYR A 88 -6.34 0.07 -2.82
C TYR A 88 -6.36 1.26 -3.79
N LEU A 89 -7.05 2.35 -3.47
CA LEU A 89 -7.15 3.50 -4.35
C LEU A 89 -5.78 4.19 -4.55
N HIS A 90 -5.05 4.44 -3.47
CA HIS A 90 -3.79 5.18 -3.53
C HIS A 90 -2.62 4.31 -4.01
N TYR A 91 -2.36 3.18 -3.35
CA TYR A 91 -1.18 2.37 -3.65
C TYR A 91 -1.40 1.40 -4.82
N PHE A 92 -2.60 0.85 -5.03
CA PHE A 92 -2.81 -0.11 -6.12
C PHE A 92 -3.18 0.59 -7.41
N LEU A 93 -4.05 1.59 -7.34
CA LEU A 93 -4.54 2.32 -8.52
C LEU A 93 -3.79 3.63 -8.80
N GLY A 94 -2.94 4.09 -7.89
CA GLY A 94 -2.11 5.27 -8.09
C GLY A 94 -2.83 6.62 -7.94
N VAL A 95 -4.03 6.64 -7.36
CA VAL A 95 -4.81 7.88 -7.19
C VAL A 95 -4.11 8.80 -6.20
N GLY A 96 -3.91 10.07 -6.53
CA GLY A 96 -3.25 11.03 -5.65
C GLY A 96 -4.01 11.27 -4.34
N VAL A 97 -3.29 11.49 -3.24
CA VAL A 97 -3.91 11.78 -1.92
C VAL A 97 -4.79 13.05 -1.98
N ASN A 98 -4.38 14.05 -2.76
CA ASN A 98 -5.19 15.24 -3.03
C ASN A 98 -6.48 14.90 -3.78
N GLU A 99 -6.39 14.09 -4.84
CA GLU A 99 -7.56 13.66 -5.61
C GLU A 99 -8.54 12.87 -4.74
N LEU A 100 -8.04 12.00 -3.84
CA LEU A 100 -8.90 11.30 -2.88
C LEU A 100 -9.56 12.25 -1.89
N LYS A 101 -8.87 13.32 -1.47
CA LYS A 101 -9.44 14.34 -0.59
C LYS A 101 -10.53 15.15 -1.28
N GLU A 102 -10.31 15.55 -2.53
CA GLU A 102 -11.19 16.43 -3.30
C GLU A 102 -12.35 15.69 -3.97
N GLY A 103 -12.14 14.41 -4.28
CA GLY A 103 -13.09 13.54 -4.95
C GLY A 103 -12.50 12.98 -6.25
N PHE A 104 -12.26 11.67 -6.28
CA PHE A 104 -11.82 10.94 -7.46
C PHE A 104 -13.02 10.23 -8.11
N TYR A 105 -13.27 10.51 -9.39
CA TYR A 105 -14.34 9.86 -10.16
C TYR A 105 -13.83 8.63 -10.90
N ASP A 106 -14.37 7.46 -10.59
CA ASP A 106 -14.04 6.21 -11.26
C ASP A 106 -15.10 5.90 -12.34
N PHE A 107 -14.68 6.06 -13.59
CA PHE A 107 -15.50 5.78 -14.77
C PHE A 107 -15.90 4.31 -14.91
N THR A 108 -15.11 3.38 -14.36
CA THR A 108 -15.37 1.94 -14.47
C THR A 108 -16.62 1.55 -13.69
N TYR A 109 -16.78 2.13 -12.50
CA TYR A 109 -17.87 1.84 -11.58
C TYR A 109 -18.90 2.97 -11.45
N ASN A 110 -18.70 4.07 -12.21
CA ASN A 110 -19.59 5.22 -12.25
C ASN A 110 -19.88 5.78 -10.84
N CYS A 111 -18.82 6.02 -10.06
CA CYS A 111 -18.92 6.52 -8.70
C CYS A 111 -17.76 7.45 -8.32
N THR A 112 -17.97 8.27 -7.29
CA THR A 112 -16.93 9.17 -6.74
C THR A 112 -16.47 8.66 -5.39
N TYR A 113 -15.16 8.50 -5.23
CA TYR A 113 -14.53 8.24 -3.94
C TYR A 113 -14.01 9.55 -3.35
N CYS A 114 -14.47 9.89 -2.14
CA CYS A 114 -14.04 11.09 -1.43
C CYS A 114 -13.69 10.76 0.02
N MET A 115 -12.43 10.95 0.38
CA MET A 115 -11.86 10.72 1.70
C MET A 115 -11.34 12.04 2.25
N LYS A 116 -12.19 12.83 2.91
CA LYS A 116 -11.84 14.15 3.45
C LYS A 116 -10.61 14.14 4.38
N ASN A 117 -10.37 13.00 5.03
CA ASN A 117 -9.25 12.74 5.93
C ASN A 117 -8.10 11.95 5.27
N ALA A 118 -7.98 11.96 3.94
CA ALA A 118 -6.97 11.20 3.18
C ALA A 118 -5.55 11.32 3.74
N PHE A 119 -5.09 12.55 4.04
CA PHE A 119 -3.77 12.78 4.65
C PHE A 119 -3.59 12.16 6.03
N VAL A 120 -4.67 12.13 6.83
CA VAL A 120 -4.65 11.52 8.16
C VAL A 120 -4.57 10.00 8.03
N ILE A 121 -5.29 9.43 7.06
CA ILE A 121 -5.25 7.99 6.76
C ILE A 121 -3.86 7.60 6.26
N ASP A 122 -3.28 8.32 5.30
CA ASP A 122 -1.93 8.08 4.78
C ASP A 122 -0.89 8.07 5.91
N LYS A 123 -0.88 9.12 6.74
CA LYS A 123 0.02 9.20 7.90
C LYS A 123 -0.17 8.03 8.86
N LYS A 124 -1.41 7.64 9.13
CA LYS A 124 -1.73 6.52 10.03
C LYS A 124 -1.24 5.19 9.46
N ILE A 125 -1.35 4.98 8.14
CA ILE A 125 -0.83 3.80 7.46
C ILE A 125 0.69 3.72 7.59
N LYS A 126 1.39 4.79 7.23
CA LYS A 126 2.86 4.85 7.34
C LYS A 126 3.35 4.57 8.77
N ASN A 127 2.72 5.18 9.76
CA ASN A 127 3.05 4.94 11.18
C ASN A 127 2.82 3.49 11.61
N LYS A 128 1.71 2.86 11.19
CA LYS A 128 1.43 1.45 11.50
C LYS A 128 2.45 0.49 10.87
N LEU A 129 3.09 0.88 9.78
CA LEU A 129 4.03 0.06 9.02
C LEU A 129 5.49 0.17 9.48
N MET A 130 5.83 1.13 10.35
CA MET A 130 7.22 1.36 10.83
C MET A 130 7.89 0.12 11.43
N TYR A 131 7.12 -0.81 11.99
CA TYR A 131 7.64 -2.01 12.65
C TYR A 131 7.25 -3.31 11.95
N VAL A 132 6.68 -3.22 10.75
CA VAL A 132 6.22 -4.39 9.99
C VAL A 132 7.36 -4.99 9.18
N PHE A 133 8.20 -4.15 8.60
CA PHE A 133 9.33 -4.58 7.81
C PHE A 133 10.59 -4.51 8.68
N THR A 134 11.22 -5.64 8.96
CA THR A 134 12.50 -5.67 9.70
C THR A 134 13.58 -4.80 9.03
N ASN A 135 13.47 -4.63 7.72
CA ASN A 135 14.45 -3.99 6.84
C ASN A 135 14.34 -2.45 6.90
N VAL A 136 13.20 -1.91 7.36
CA VAL A 136 12.97 -0.46 7.43
C VAL A 136 13.29 0.14 8.80
N VAL A 137 13.48 -0.69 9.83
CA VAL A 137 13.82 -0.20 11.17
C VAL A 137 15.28 0.28 11.18
N GLU A 138 15.50 1.56 11.44
CA GLU A 138 16.81 2.12 11.73
C GLU A 138 17.04 2.30 13.23
N TYR A 139 18.28 2.07 13.65
CA TYR A 139 18.72 2.28 15.01
C TYR A 139 19.72 3.43 15.05
N LYS A 140 19.60 4.28 16.07
CA LYS A 140 20.58 5.32 16.38
C LYS A 140 21.86 4.66 16.88
N HIS A 141 22.96 4.92 16.19
CA HIS A 141 24.28 4.67 16.75
C HIS A 141 24.59 5.80 17.74
N LEU A 142 24.68 5.45 19.03
CA LEU A 142 25.07 6.36 20.11
C LEU A 142 26.59 6.56 20.15
#